data_AF-A0A1V5AQ90-F1
#
_entry.id   AF-A0A1V5AQ90-F1
#
_cell.length_a   1.000
_cell.length_b   1.000
_cell.length_c   1.000
_cell.angle_alpha   90.00
_cell.angle_beta   90.00
_cell.angle_gamma   90.00
#
_symmetry.space_group_name_H-M   'P 1'
#
loop_
_entity.id
_entity.type
_entity.pdbx_description
1 polymer ?
#
loop_
_entity_poly.entity_id
_entity_poly.type
_entity_poly.pdbx_seq_one_letter_code
_entity_poly.pdbx_strand_id
1 'polypeptide(L)' 'MMKVELIVEGEPVSLNAFTQEIIGKVAVAMAESLHGVGQSWKEMEIRVTK' A
#
# COMPACT_ATOMS: atom_id res chain seq x y z
N MET A 1 1.93 4.38 12.43
CA MET A 1 0.76 3.55 12.06
C MET A 1 0.53 3.75 10.57
N MET A 2 0.52 2.68 9.78
CA MET A 2 0.34 2.77 8.33
C MET A 2 -1.16 2.90 8.01
N LYS A 3 -1.51 3.71 7.02
CA LYS A 3 -2.88 3.86 6.53
C LYS A 3 -2.90 3.49 5.05
N VAL A 4 -3.72 2.52 4.69
CA VAL A 4 -3.96 2.12 3.31
C VAL A 4 -5.26 2.76 2.85
N GLU A 5 -5.21 3.32 1.64
CA GLU A 5 -6.36 3.74 0.87
C GLU A 5 -6.47 2.85 -0.36
N LEU A 6 -7.64 2.26 -0.58
CA LEU A 6 -7.93 1.44 -1.75
C LEU A 6 -9.02 2.13 -2.56
N ILE A 7 -8.75 2.35 -3.83
CA ILE A 7 -9.69 2.95 -4.77
C ILE A 7 -9.96 1.91 -5.86
N VAL A 8 -11.24 1.61 -6.09
CA VAL A 8 -11.68 0.69 -7.15
C VAL A 8 -12.62 1.45 -8.06
N GLU A 9 -12.28 1.54 -9.36
CA GLU A 9 -13.05 2.29 -10.36
C GLU A 9 -13.30 3.76 -9.98
N GLY A 10 -12.34 4.37 -9.26
CA GLY A 10 -12.43 5.76 -8.78
C GLY A 10 -13.14 5.93 -7.44
N GLU A 11 -13.71 4.86 -6.87
CA GLU A 11 -14.46 4.91 -5.61
C GLU A 11 -13.61 4.41 -4.42
N PRO A 12 -13.53 5.17 -3.30
CA PRO A 12 -12.85 4.71 -2.10
C PRO A 12 -13.55 3.50 -1.47
N VAL A 13 -12.77 2.47 -1.15
CA VAL A 13 -13.26 1.26 -0.49
C VAL A 13 -12.93 1.33 1.00
N SER A 14 -13.96 1.13 1.84
CA SER A 14 -13.75 1.04 3.29
C SER A 14 -13.01 -0.25 3.64
N LEU A 15 -11.85 -0.13 4.28
CA LEU A 15 -11.03 -1.25 4.71
C LEU A 15 -11.20 -1.48 6.21
N ASN A 16 -11.50 -2.72 6.59
CA ASN A 16 -11.47 -3.13 7.99
C ASN A 16 -10.02 -3.25 8.52
N ALA A 17 -9.86 -3.46 9.83
CA ALA A 17 -8.55 -3.55 10.48
C ALA A 17 -7.65 -4.65 9.89
N PHE A 18 -8.22 -5.82 9.57
CA PHE A 18 -7.48 -6.92 8.98
C PHE A 18 -6.94 -6.58 7.59
N THR A 19 -7.77 -5.99 6.72
CA THR A 19 -7.38 -5.63 5.35
C THR A 19 -6.37 -4.47 5.33
N GLN A 20 -6.53 -3.48 6.22
CA GLN A 20 -5.53 -2.42 6.44
C GLN A 20 -4.15 -3.00 6.78
N GLU A 21 -4.11 -3.96 7.69
CA GLU A 21 -2.88 -4.58 8.17
C GLU A 21 -2.19 -5.42 7.09
N ILE A 22 -2.93 -6.31 6.41
CA ILE A 22 -2.36 -7.20 5.41
C ILE A 22 -1.83 -6.42 4.21
N ILE A 23 -2.62 -5.51 3.63
CA ILE A 23 -2.19 -4.74 2.46
C ILE A 23 -0.99 -3.87 2.82
N GLY A 24 -1.03 -3.18 3.97
CA GLY A 24 0.07 -2.33 4.42
C GLY A 24 1.38 -3.11 4.55
N LYS A 25 1.37 -4.24 5.28
CA LYS A 25 2.57 -5.06 5.47
C LYS A 25 3.14 -5.61 4.16
N VAL A 26 2.28 -6.12 3.28
CA VAL A 26 2.72 -6.66 1.98
C VAL A 26 3.32 -5.56 1.12
N ALA A 27 2.68 -4.39 1.04
CA ALA A 27 3.17 -3.28 0.24
C ALA A 27 4.53 -2.77 0.74
N VAL A 28 4.73 -2.66 2.06
CA VAL A 28 6.04 -2.30 2.65
C VAL A 28 7.10 -3.34 2.32
N ALA A 29 6.80 -4.63 2.52
CA ALA A 29 7.73 -5.70 2.21
C ALA A 29 8.12 -5.70 0.71
N MET A 30 7.18 -5.40 -0.19
CA MET A 30 7.47 -5.21 -1.61
C MET A 30 8.45 -4.06 -1.80
N ALA A 31 8.18 -2.88 -1.27
CA ALA A 31 9.03 -1.69 -1.42
C ALA A 31 10.46 -1.92 -0.89
N GLU A 32 10.60 -2.54 0.29
CA GLU A 32 11.89 -2.83 0.92
C GLU A 32 12.71 -3.89 0.17
N SER A 33 12.05 -4.77 -0.60
CA SER A 33 12.72 -5.77 -1.44
C SER A 33 13.29 -5.19 -2.75
N LEU A 34 12.88 -3.99 -3.15
CA LEU A 34 13.27 -3.39 -4.42
C LEU A 34 14.60 -2.64 -4.33
N HIS A 35 15.50 -2.93 -5.27
CA HIS A 35 16.74 -2.18 -5.41
C HIS A 35 16.45 -0.72 -5.80
N GLY A 36 17.05 0.23 -5.09
CA GLY A 36 16.90 1.67 -5.34
C GLY A 36 15.80 2.36 -4.54
N VAL A 37 14.98 1.63 -3.77
CA VAL A 37 14.05 2.22 -2.81
C VAL A 37 14.77 2.42 -1.47
N GLY A 38 15.09 3.67 -1.13
CA GLY A 38 15.76 4.00 0.13
C GLY A 38 14.82 3.90 1.33
N GLN A 39 15.32 3.59 2.53
CA GLN A 39 14.49 3.33 3.73
C GLN A 39 13.72 4.54 4.30
N SER A 40 13.90 5.74 3.72
CA SER A 40 13.32 7.00 4.23
C SER A 40 12.08 7.47 3.46
N TRP A 41 11.45 6.60 2.67
CA TRP A 41 10.20 6.95 1.98
C TRP A 41 9.05 7.14 2.98
N LYS A 42 8.12 8.04 2.64
CA LYS A 42 6.98 8.41 3.50
C LYS A 42 5.64 7.94 2.96
N GLU A 43 5.58 7.72 1.65
CA GLU A 43 4.38 7.39 0.89
C GLU A 43 4.77 6.52 -0.30
N MET A 44 3.84 5.67 -0.72
CA MET A 44 3.97 4.79 -1.87
C MET A 44 2.62 4.72 -2.57
N GLU A 45 2.64 4.82 -3.89
CA GLU A 45 1.47 4.66 -4.74
C GLU A 45 1.63 3.40 -5.61
N ILE A 46 0.66 2.48 -5.54
CA ILE A 46 0.63 1.29 -6.39
C ILE A 46 -0.56 1.43 -7.33
N ARG A 47 -0.30 1.51 -8.64
CA ARG A 47 -1.34 1.48 -9.68
C ARG A 47 -1.43 0.09 -10.28
N VAL A 48 -2.63 -0.49 -10.24
CA VAL A 48 -2.94 -1.76 -10.89
C VAL A 48 -3.95 -1.48 -11.99
N THR A 49 -3.62 -1.87 -13.21
CA THR A 49 -4.55 -1.86 -14.35
C THR A 49 -4.90 -3.31 -14.68
N LYS A 50 -6.18 -3.57 -14.92
CA LYS A 50 -6.66 -4.88 -15.36
C LYS A 50 -6.79 -4.91 -16.87
#